data_AF-A0A8X6GNQ6-F1
#
_entry.id   AF-A0A8X6GNQ6-F1
#
_cell.length_a   1.000
_cell.length_b   1.000
_cell.length_c   1.000
_cell.angle_alpha   90.00
_cell.angle_beta   90.00
_cell.angle_gamma   90.00
#
_symmetry.space_group_name_H-M   'P 1'
#
loop_
_entity.id
_entity.type
_entity.pdbx_description
1 polymer ?
#
loop_
_entity_poly.entity_id
_entity_poly.type
_entity_poly.pdbx_seq_one_letter_code
_entity_poly.pdbx_strand_id
1 'polypeptide(L)'
;MCTLYKRSSKFNRIDSQQLQKREHEELYWRTVLKRIISTIKFLSRLGVAFRGHDEGQKSTRTGNYLKCLDYLSEYDDFLKLNLQKYANRGRGNVSYLSHQICDEFISITGKQVKAHIINEIKNAKYYSIVLDSTPSTKLVTKLFTCKICLI
;
A
#
# COMPACT_ATOMS: atom_id res chain seq x y z
N MET A 1 24.63 2.47 26.19
CA MET A 1 23.66 1.45 25.75
C MET A 1 23.92 0.16 26.51
N CYS A 2 22.97 -0.26 27.35
CA CYS A 2 23.16 -1.30 28.35
C CYS A 2 23.29 -2.71 27.72
N THR A 3 24.44 -3.35 27.93
CA THR A 3 24.85 -4.65 27.35
C THR A 3 24.21 -5.88 28.00
N LEU A 4 23.33 -5.69 29.00
CA LEU A 4 22.73 -6.76 29.80
C LEU A 4 21.57 -7.51 29.12
N TYR A 5 20.93 -6.94 28.09
CA TYR A 5 19.78 -7.58 27.41
C TYR A 5 20.12 -8.95 26.80
N LYS A 6 21.38 -9.14 26.38
CA LYS A 6 21.82 -10.36 25.68
C LYS A 6 22.16 -11.54 26.59
N ARG A 7 22.15 -11.38 27.93
CA ARG A 7 22.58 -12.43 28.89
C ARG A 7 21.45 -13.23 29.55
N SER A 8 20.19 -12.87 29.32
CA SER A 8 19.08 -13.57 29.97
C SER A 8 18.77 -14.91 29.29
N SER A 9 18.75 -15.99 30.08
CA SER A 9 18.22 -17.31 29.69
C SER A 9 16.85 -17.15 29.01
N LYS A 10 16.64 -17.81 27.87
CA LYS A 10 15.35 -17.81 27.14
C LYS A 10 14.25 -18.62 27.85
N PHE A 11 14.61 -19.44 28.83
CA PHE A 11 13.69 -20.38 29.48
C PHE A 11 13.04 -19.74 30.72
N ASN A 12 11.70 -19.79 30.83
CA ASN A 12 10.88 -19.28 31.95
C ASN A 12 11.09 -17.80 32.33
N ARG A 13 11.24 -16.91 31.36
CA ARG A 13 11.23 -15.46 31.65
C ARG A 13 9.80 -14.96 31.87
N ILE A 14 9.61 -14.03 32.80
CA ILE A 14 8.31 -13.40 33.10
C ILE A 14 7.76 -12.64 31.87
N ASP A 15 8.62 -12.09 31.02
CA ASP A 15 8.26 -11.37 29.79
C ASP A 15 7.94 -12.29 28.60
N SER A 16 8.09 -13.62 28.73
CA SER A 16 7.84 -14.58 27.65
C SER A 16 6.41 -14.48 27.08
N GLN A 17 5.40 -14.36 27.95
CA GLN A 17 4.01 -14.17 27.52
C GLN A 17 3.78 -12.84 26.80
N GLN A 18 4.46 -11.77 27.22
CA GLN A 18 4.35 -10.46 26.59
C GLN A 18 5.03 -10.42 25.22
N LEU A 19 6.19 -11.10 25.10
CA LEU A 19 6.90 -11.28 23.83
C LEU A 19 6.06 -12.07 22.84
N GLN A 20 5.48 -13.20 23.26
CA GLN A 20 4.59 -14.00 22.40
C GLN A 20 3.38 -13.20 21.89
N LYS A 21 2.75 -12.40 22.76
CA LYS A 21 1.64 -11.51 22.34
C LYS A 21 2.09 -10.51 21.28
N ARG A 22 3.24 -9.87 21.48
CA ARG A 22 3.81 -8.91 20.50
C ARG A 22 4.11 -9.58 19.16
N GLU A 23 4.75 -10.74 19.18
CA GLU A 23 5.06 -11.50 17.97
C GLU A 23 3.79 -11.89 17.21
N HIS A 24 2.75 -12.29 17.93
CA HIS A 24 1.46 -12.61 17.33
C HIS A 24 0.79 -11.39 16.69
N GLU A 25 0.80 -10.23 17.36
CA GLU A 25 0.29 -8.98 16.82
C GLU A 25 1.08 -8.49 15.59
N GLU A 26 2.42 -8.61 15.64
CA GLU A 26 3.27 -8.28 14.51
C GLU A 26 2.95 -9.17 13.30
N LEU A 27 2.83 -10.47 13.52
CA LEU A 27 2.49 -11.43 12.48
C LEU A 27 1.10 -11.14 11.90
N TYR A 28 0.13 -10.81 12.76
CA TYR A 28 -1.22 -10.41 12.35
C TYR A 28 -1.18 -9.22 11.39
N TRP A 29 -0.53 -8.12 11.79
CA TRP A 29 -0.48 -6.92 10.95
C TRP A 29 0.35 -7.10 9.69
N ARG A 30 1.46 -7.84 9.74
CA ARG A 30 2.22 -8.22 8.52
C ARG A 30 1.34 -8.98 7.53
N THR A 31 0.46 -9.84 8.02
CA THR A 31 -0.45 -10.66 7.22
C THR A 31 -1.55 -9.80 6.57
N VAL A 32 -2.06 -8.78 7.27
CA VAL A 32 -2.96 -7.75 6.72
C VAL A 32 -2.25 -6.90 5.65
N LEU A 33 -1.07 -6.36 5.96
CA LEU A 33 -0.31 -5.48 5.06
C LEU A 33 0.07 -6.16 3.75
N LYS A 34 0.42 -7.46 3.79
CA LYS A 34 0.69 -8.25 2.58
C LYS A 34 -0.48 -8.23 1.60
N ARG A 35 -1.71 -8.34 2.08
CA ARG A 35 -2.92 -8.31 1.25
C ARG A 35 -3.17 -6.92 0.68
N ILE A 36 -3.07 -5.90 1.52
CA ILE A 36 -3.22 -4.49 1.11
C ILE A 36 -2.23 -4.14 -0.01
N ILE A 37 -0.95 -4.45 0.16
CA ILE A 37 0.08 -4.18 -0.85
C ILE A 37 -0.19 -4.97 -2.14
N SER A 38 -0.70 -6.20 -2.02
CA SER A 38 -1.08 -7.02 -3.19
C SER A 38 -2.23 -6.39 -3.98
N THR A 39 -3.26 -5.89 -3.29
CA THR A 39 -4.35 -5.13 -3.91
C THR A 39 -3.84 -3.86 -4.58
N ILE A 40 -2.93 -3.13 -3.93
CA ILE A 40 -2.35 -1.91 -4.52
C ILE A 40 -1.59 -2.25 -5.80
N LYS A 41 -0.73 -3.27 -5.77
CA LYS A 41 0.00 -3.75 -6.95
C LYS A 41 -0.93 -4.18 -8.07
N PHE A 42 -2.02 -4.88 -7.73
CA PHE A 42 -3.02 -5.33 -8.70
C PHE A 42 -3.66 -4.14 -9.42
N LEU A 43 -4.19 -3.18 -8.66
CA LEU A 43 -4.81 -1.97 -9.22
C LEU A 43 -3.82 -1.13 -10.04
N SER A 44 -2.57 -0.97 -9.56
CA SER A 44 -1.50 -0.29 -10.29
C SER A 44 -1.23 -0.94 -11.65
N ARG A 45 -1.18 -2.27 -11.71
CA ARG A 45 -0.93 -3.01 -12.97
C ARG A 45 -2.05 -2.85 -13.98
N LEU A 46 -3.29 -2.78 -13.50
CA LEU A 46 -4.46 -2.55 -14.36
C LEU A 46 -4.59 -1.08 -14.81
N GLY A 47 -3.87 -0.15 -14.17
CA GLY A 47 -3.98 1.28 -14.46
C GLY A 47 -5.34 1.89 -14.05
N VAL A 48 -6.07 1.23 -13.15
CA VAL A 48 -7.39 1.70 -12.68
C VAL A 48 -7.25 2.67 -11.51
N ALA A 49 -8.19 3.60 -11.40
CA ALA A 49 -8.22 4.54 -10.28
C ALA A 49 -8.46 3.80 -8.96
N PHE A 50 -7.69 4.14 -7.92
CA PHE A 50 -7.84 3.57 -6.58
C PHE A 50 -9.07 4.11 -5.85
N ARG A 51 -9.38 5.39 -6.08
CA ARG A 51 -10.44 6.15 -5.40
C ARG A 51 -11.67 6.34 -6.28
N GLY A 52 -12.81 6.42 -5.62
CA GLY A 52 -14.08 6.82 -6.22
C GLY A 52 -14.16 8.33 -6.41
N HIS A 53 -15.18 8.77 -7.15
CA HIS A 53 -15.43 10.20 -7.37
C HIS A 53 -15.96 10.91 -6.12
N ASP A 54 -16.72 10.20 -5.28
CA ASP A 54 -17.24 10.68 -4.01
C ASP A 54 -17.27 9.52 -3.00
N GLU A 55 -16.47 9.62 -1.94
CA GLU A 55 -16.31 8.61 -0.88
C GLU A 55 -16.84 9.12 0.48
N GLY A 56 -17.75 10.10 0.45
CA GLY A 56 -18.45 10.53 1.67
C GLY A 56 -19.19 9.38 2.36
N GLN A 57 -19.44 9.53 3.67
CA GLN A 57 -20.01 8.50 4.55
C GLN A 57 -21.38 7.92 4.10
N LYS A 58 -22.06 8.58 3.16
CA LYS A 58 -23.35 8.16 2.57
C LYS A 58 -23.26 7.81 1.08
N SER A 59 -22.08 7.88 0.48
CA SER A 59 -21.89 7.60 -0.94
C SER A 59 -21.81 6.10 -1.18
N THR A 60 -22.60 5.61 -2.14
CA THR A 60 -22.52 4.24 -2.67
C THR A 60 -21.32 4.05 -3.60
N ARG A 61 -20.57 5.12 -3.88
CA ARG A 61 -19.47 5.13 -4.86
C ARG A 61 -18.12 4.96 -4.17
N THR A 62 -17.98 3.89 -3.40
CA THR A 62 -16.72 3.50 -2.78
C THR A 62 -15.65 3.24 -3.86
N GLY A 63 -14.42 3.67 -3.61
CA GLY A 63 -13.30 3.45 -4.53
C GLY A 63 -12.96 1.99 -4.77
N ASN A 64 -12.32 1.73 -5.91
CA ASN A 64 -11.96 0.38 -6.34
C ASN A 64 -11.04 -0.32 -5.34
N TYR A 65 -10.23 0.43 -4.58
CA TYR A 65 -9.41 -0.12 -3.51
C TYR A 65 -10.23 -0.88 -2.45
N LEU A 66 -11.25 -0.24 -1.88
CA LEU A 66 -12.09 -0.86 -0.86
C LEU A 66 -12.95 -1.98 -1.47
N LYS A 67 -13.49 -1.78 -2.68
CA LYS A 67 -14.24 -2.82 -3.39
C LYS A 67 -13.42 -4.08 -3.65
N CYS A 68 -12.14 -3.93 -4.02
CA CYS A 68 -11.26 -5.09 -4.20
C CYS A 68 -10.98 -5.80 -2.88
N LEU A 69 -10.85 -5.07 -1.77
CA LEU A 69 -10.68 -5.69 -0.45
C LEU A 69 -11.96 -6.42 0.00
N ASP A 70 -13.13 -5.83 -0.24
CA ASP A 70 -14.41 -6.49 0.02
C ASP A 70 -14.55 -7.77 -0.80
N TYR A 71 -14.23 -7.72 -2.10
CA TYR A 71 -14.24 -8.90 -2.97
C TYR A 71 -13.25 -9.98 -2.50
N LEU A 72 -12.02 -9.60 -2.14
CA LEU A 72 -11.04 -10.55 -1.59
C LEU A 72 -11.52 -11.18 -0.28
N SER A 73 -12.32 -10.45 0.51
CA SER A 73 -12.83 -10.96 1.78
C SER A 73 -13.89 -12.06 1.62
N GLU A 74 -14.47 -12.22 0.43
CA GLU A 74 -15.38 -13.35 0.13
C GLU A 74 -14.63 -14.70 0.13
N TYR A 75 -13.34 -14.68 -0.19
CA TYR A 75 -12.49 -15.87 -0.31
C TYR A 75 -11.45 -15.99 0.81
N ASP A 76 -11.32 -14.97 1.65
CA ASP A 76 -10.32 -14.89 2.71
C ASP A 76 -10.96 -14.54 4.05
N ASP A 77 -11.24 -15.57 4.86
CA ASP A 77 -11.86 -15.44 6.17
C ASP A 77 -11.07 -14.52 7.11
N PHE A 78 -9.73 -14.55 7.03
CA PHE A 78 -8.88 -13.68 7.84
C PHE A 78 -9.09 -12.21 7.47
N LEU A 79 -9.12 -11.91 6.17
CA LEU A 79 -9.39 -10.55 5.70
C LEU A 79 -10.80 -10.10 6.07
N LYS A 80 -11.80 -10.97 5.93
CA LYS A 80 -13.19 -10.71 6.32
C LYS A 80 -13.32 -10.35 7.79
N LEU A 81 -12.72 -11.13 8.68
CA LEU A 81 -12.71 -10.84 10.12
C LEU A 81 -11.98 -9.52 10.41
N ASN A 82 -10.87 -9.24 9.73
CA ASN A 82 -10.17 -7.97 9.86
C ASN A 82 -11.03 -6.77 9.41
N LEU A 83 -11.73 -6.88 8.27
CA LEU A 83 -12.62 -5.83 7.77
C LEU A 83 -13.79 -5.60 8.74
N GLN A 84 -14.46 -6.65 9.19
CA GLN A 84 -15.54 -6.54 10.18
C GLN A 84 -15.05 -5.89 11.48
N LYS A 85 -13.83 -6.24 11.90
CA LYS A 85 -13.24 -5.72 13.12
C LYS A 85 -12.84 -4.26 12.98
N TYR A 86 -12.30 -3.79 11.85
CA TYR A 86 -11.66 -2.46 11.77
C TYR A 86 -12.26 -1.47 10.76
N ALA A 87 -13.10 -1.89 9.81
CA ALA A 87 -13.60 -1.01 8.75
C ALA A 87 -14.58 0.07 9.27
N ASN A 88 -15.42 -0.24 10.25
CA ASN A 88 -16.52 0.63 10.69
C ASN A 88 -16.35 1.23 12.10
N ARG A 89 -15.15 1.19 12.69
CA ARG A 89 -14.94 1.61 14.09
C ARG A 89 -14.80 3.13 14.31
N GLY A 90 -15.07 3.96 13.31
CA GLY A 90 -14.94 5.42 13.42
C GLY A 90 -13.48 5.90 13.56
N ARG A 91 -13.29 7.12 14.08
CA ARG A 91 -11.98 7.78 14.21
C ARG A 91 -11.20 7.26 15.44
N GLY A 92 -9.87 7.23 15.35
CA GLY A 92 -8.99 6.87 16.47
C GLY A 92 -8.59 5.39 16.55
N ASN A 93 -9.04 4.56 15.60
CA ASN A 93 -8.63 3.17 15.48
C ASN A 93 -7.63 2.99 14.33
N VAL A 94 -6.64 2.10 14.52
CA VAL A 94 -5.64 1.77 13.50
C VAL A 94 -6.30 0.88 12.43
N SER A 95 -6.97 1.51 11.45
CA SER A 95 -7.44 0.81 10.25
C SER A 95 -6.54 1.21 9.09
N TYR A 96 -5.66 0.29 8.65
CA TYR A 96 -4.84 0.45 7.43
C TYR A 96 -5.67 0.50 6.13
N LEU A 97 -6.97 0.74 6.25
CA LEU A 97 -7.99 0.75 5.20
C LEU A 97 -8.35 2.17 4.77
N SER A 98 -7.96 3.19 5.55
CA SER A 98 -8.27 4.58 5.23
C SER A 98 -7.56 5.02 3.94
N HIS A 99 -8.19 5.96 3.23
CA HIS A 99 -7.65 6.50 1.99
C HIS A 99 -6.30 7.23 2.19
N GLN A 100 -6.12 7.88 3.34
CA GLN A 100 -4.85 8.54 3.68
C GLN A 100 -3.70 7.54 3.75
N ILE A 101 -3.92 6.41 4.44
CA ILE A 101 -2.91 5.36 4.57
C ILE A 101 -2.67 4.67 3.22
N CYS A 102 -3.71 4.50 2.40
CA CYS A 102 -3.56 3.96 1.04
C CYS A 102 -2.65 4.84 0.18
N ASP A 103 -2.81 6.17 0.23
CA ASP A 103 -1.93 7.11 -0.49
C ASP A 103 -0.47 7.01 0.00
N GLU A 104 -0.24 6.81 1.29
CA GLU A 104 1.10 6.59 1.83
C GLU A 104 1.73 5.32 1.23
N PHE A 105 0.99 4.21 1.18
CA PHE A 105 1.48 2.98 0.55
C PHE A 105 1.76 3.15 -0.95
N ILE A 106 0.89 3.86 -1.67
CA ILE A 106 1.09 4.18 -3.08
C ILE A 106 2.36 5.02 -3.24
N SER A 107 2.58 6.02 -2.39
CA SER A 107 3.78 6.86 -2.41
C SER A 107 5.05 6.05 -2.14
N ILE A 108 5.05 5.19 -1.13
CA ILE A 108 6.20 4.33 -0.79
C ILE A 108 6.52 3.37 -1.95
N THR A 109 5.50 2.68 -2.46
CA THR A 109 5.66 1.72 -3.57
C THR A 109 6.11 2.44 -4.84
N GLY A 110 5.54 3.61 -5.15
CA GLY A 110 5.91 4.44 -6.28
C GLY A 110 7.36 4.93 -6.20
N LYS A 111 7.85 5.31 -5.02
CA LYS A 111 9.26 5.66 -4.81
C LYS A 111 10.19 4.49 -5.09
N GLN A 112 9.84 3.29 -4.64
CA GLN A 112 10.64 2.08 -4.89
C GLN A 112 10.70 1.74 -6.39
N VAL A 113 9.54 1.76 -7.07
CA VAL A 113 9.47 1.51 -8.52
C VAL A 113 10.27 2.56 -9.29
N LYS A 114 10.12 3.85 -8.94
CA LYS A 114 10.89 4.94 -9.57
C LYS A 114 12.39 4.74 -9.37
N ALA A 115 12.83 4.41 -8.15
CA ALA A 115 14.24 4.16 -7.87
C ALA A 115 14.79 2.98 -8.69
N HIS A 116 14.00 1.92 -8.86
CA HIS A 116 14.35 0.78 -9.68
C HIS A 116 14.50 1.16 -11.16
N ILE A 117 13.52 1.87 -11.74
CA ILE A 117 13.57 2.34 -13.13
C ILE A 117 14.79 3.26 -13.36
N ILE A 118 15.09 4.17 -12.43
CA ILE A 118 16.27 5.03 -12.53
C ILE A 118 17.56 4.20 -12.53
N ASN A 119 17.62 3.15 -11.72
CA ASN A 119 18.78 2.26 -11.69
C ASN A 119 18.94 1.49 -13.01
N GLU A 120 17.84 1.00 -13.60
CA GLU A 120 17.87 0.36 -14.92
C GLU A 120 18.37 1.31 -16.00
N ILE A 121 17.88 2.56 -16.02
CA ILE A 121 18.34 3.59 -16.97
C ILE A 121 19.84 3.88 -16.81
N LYS A 122 20.34 3.99 -15.58
CA LYS A 122 21.77 4.25 -15.31
C LYS A 122 22.68 3.12 -15.79
N ASN A 123 22.18 1.88 -15.75
CA ASN A 123 22.94 0.69 -16.17
C ASN A 123 22.80 0.39 -17.67
N ALA A 124 21.82 0.99 -18.34
CA ALA A 124 21.61 0.79 -19.77
C ALA A 124 22.65 1.56 -20.59
N LYS A 125 23.18 0.92 -21.63
CA LYS A 125 24.11 1.56 -22.57
C LYS A 125 23.38 2.58 -23.46
N TYR A 126 22.14 2.28 -23.83
CA TYR A 126 21.30 3.11 -24.68
C TYR A 126 19.89 3.18 -24.10
N TYR A 127 19.31 4.37 -24.17
CA TYR A 127 17.90 4.61 -23.87
C TYR A 127 17.39 5.73 -24.77
N SER A 128 16.09 5.74 -25.06
CA SER A 128 15.42 6.83 -25.78
C SER A 128 14.42 7.53 -24.88
N ILE A 129 14.21 8.81 -25.16
CA ILE A 129 13.20 9.63 -24.49
C ILE A 129 12.18 10.04 -25.55
N VAL A 130 10.94 9.62 -25.35
CA VAL A 130 9.79 10.00 -26.20
C VAL A 130 8.98 11.04 -25.46
N LEU A 131 8.85 12.22 -26.07
CA LEU A 131 8.02 13.31 -25.56
C LEU A 131 6.71 13.33 -26.34
N ASP A 132 5.59 13.19 -25.65
CA ASP A 132 4.25 13.36 -26.20
C ASP A 132 3.59 14.59 -25.55
N SER A 133 2.86 15.37 -26.36
CA SER A 133 2.23 16.60 -25.92
C SER A 133 0.76 16.57 -26.28
N THR A 134 -0.10 16.64 -25.28
CA THR A 134 -1.55 16.68 -25.49
C THR A 134 -2.06 18.10 -25.22
N PRO A 135 -2.59 18.81 -26.24
CA PRO A 135 -3.17 20.13 -26.02
C PRO A 135 -4.48 19.99 -25.24
N SER A 136 -4.55 20.58 -24.04
CA SER A 136 -5.80 20.64 -23.28
C SER A 136 -6.64 21.83 -23.75
N THR A 137 -7.93 21.60 -24.01
CA THR A 137 -8.86 22.65 -24.47
C THR A 137 -9.37 23.56 -23.35
N LYS A 138 -9.11 23.22 -22.08
CA LYS A 138 -9.71 23.89 -20.91
C LYS A 138 -8.76 24.73 -20.08
N LEU A 139 -7.45 24.52 -20.18
CA LEU A 139 -6.44 25.23 -19.40
C LEU A 139 -5.21 25.45 -20.29
N VAL A 140 -4.60 26.63 -20.24
CA VAL A 140 -3.40 27.05 -21.02
C VAL A 140 -2.12 26.31 -20.57
N THR A 141 -2.25 25.06 -20.14
CA THR A 141 -1.15 24.17 -19.80
C THR A 141 -1.13 23.02 -20.81
N LYS A 142 0.00 22.90 -21.51
CA LYS A 142 0.30 21.70 -22.31
C LYS A 142 0.75 20.62 -21.34
N LEU A 143 0.00 19.53 -21.25
CA LEU A 143 0.46 18.36 -20.52
C LEU A 143 1.49 17.66 -21.40
N PHE A 144 2.72 17.56 -20.94
CA PHE A 144 3.78 16.79 -21.59
C PHE A 144 3.95 15.48 -20.85
N THR A 145 3.83 14.37 -21.57
CA THR A 145 4.13 13.03 -21.06
C THR A 145 5.48 12.60 -21.64
N CYS A 146 6.38 12.15 -20.77
CA CYS A 146 7.72 11.72 -21.14
C CYS A 146 7.83 10.22 -20.87
N LYS A 147 8.05 9.42 -21.91
CA LYS A 147 8.26 7.97 -21.80
C LYS A 147 9.74 7.67 -22.08
N ILE A 148 10.38 6.98 -21.15
CA ILE A 148 11.76 6.50 -21.33
C ILE A 148 11.67 5.04 -21.79
N CYS A 149 12.36 4.72 -22.89
CA CYS A 149 12.45 3.36 -23.42
C CYS A 149 13.90 2.90 -23.34
N LEU A 150 14.15 1.75 -22.73
CA LEU A 150 15.47 1.11 -22.76
C LEU A 150 15.60 0.38 -24.11
N ILE A 151 16.76 0.53 -24.78
CA ILE A 151 17.03 -0.02 -26.12
C ILE A 151 18.05 -1.15 -26.01
#